data_AF-X1CI93-F1
#
_entry.id   AF-X1CI93-F1
#
_cell.length_a   1.000
_cell.length_b   1.000
_cell.length_c   1.000
_cell.angle_alpha   90.00
_cell.angle_beta   90.00
_cell.angle_gamma   90.00
#
_symmetry.space_group_name_H-M   'P 1'
#
loop_
_entity.id
_entity.type
_entity.pdbx_description
1 polymer ?
#
loop_
_entity_poly.entity_id
_entity_poly.type
_entity_poly.pdbx_seq_one_letter_code
_entity_poly.pdbx_strand_id
1 'polypeptide(L)'
;VPSVRNYQDVIFDKMEDISADKLLDKYVVRNISCSVNCPLNCCHWWEIRDGPYAGEAGAKPEYIVINSMGIHLGVNNLEAILHFQNLVNRYGLDSTETGTGIGLLMELWQRGIITENDTDGVSYEWGDVNVIEDTVKKVAFRRGIGSLLADGTVAAARKLATGAEKYVCHSKGMTEVEDVRGFPHWALAYSISTRGADHLKAHGQIDKQHREDVSQRIFGVPDVGIPTSTRYKGKGVKYHEDLAAMVNSLGICAFNVISLSLKKNPKRAVHMPDYASIFSAVTGIKMSP
;
A
#
# COMPACT_ATOMS: atom_id res chain seq x y z
N VAL A 1 -4.38 -8.56 -1.41
CA VAL A 1 -4.06 -9.54 -0.36
C VAL A 1 -2.86 -8.97 0.37
N PRO A 2 -2.89 -8.88 1.71
CA PRO A 2 -1.75 -8.35 2.45
C PRO A 2 -0.58 -9.33 2.39
N SER A 3 0.65 -8.83 2.56
CA SER A 3 1.79 -9.68 2.85
C SER A 3 1.88 -9.87 4.36
N VAL A 4 2.21 -11.07 4.80
CA VAL A 4 2.34 -11.42 6.21
C VAL A 4 3.80 -11.79 6.48
N ARG A 5 4.40 -11.17 7.50
CA ARG A 5 5.80 -11.41 7.93
C ARG A 5 6.78 -11.40 6.76
N ASN A 6 6.96 -10.23 6.14
CA ASN A 6 7.79 -10.04 4.95
C ASN A 6 7.54 -11.05 3.82
N TYR A 7 6.30 -11.12 3.33
CA TYR A 7 5.86 -12.01 2.24
C TYR A 7 5.95 -13.53 2.49
N GLN A 8 6.27 -13.96 3.71
CA GLN A 8 6.32 -15.39 4.03
C GLN A 8 4.93 -16.05 3.90
N ASP A 9 3.85 -15.32 4.14
CA ASP A 9 2.48 -15.80 3.99
C ASP A 9 1.54 -14.70 3.44
N VAL A 10 0.30 -15.08 3.15
CA VAL A 10 -0.81 -14.24 2.73
C VAL A 10 -2.02 -14.34 3.66
N ILE A 11 -2.00 -15.29 4.62
CA ILE A 11 -3.06 -15.48 5.61
C ILE A 11 -2.55 -14.98 6.97
N PHE A 12 -3.24 -13.97 7.51
CA PHE A 12 -3.00 -13.51 8.88
C PHE A 12 -4.12 -14.03 9.78
N ASP A 13 -3.77 -14.95 10.66
CA ASP A 13 -4.69 -15.62 11.61
C ASP A 13 -5.39 -14.63 12.56
N LYS A 14 -4.79 -13.48 12.79
CA LYS A 14 -5.29 -12.41 13.67
C LYS A 14 -5.93 -11.23 12.93
N MET A 15 -6.35 -11.42 11.68
CA MET A 15 -6.94 -10.35 10.86
C MET A 15 -8.18 -9.71 11.52
N GLU A 16 -8.97 -10.49 12.26
CA GLU A 16 -10.15 -9.96 12.96
C GLU A 16 -9.80 -8.92 14.03
N ASP A 17 -8.60 -8.94 14.62
CA ASP A 17 -8.18 -7.98 15.65
C ASP A 17 -7.98 -6.57 15.08
N ILE A 18 -7.66 -6.50 13.79
CA ILE A 18 -7.34 -5.27 13.06
C ILE A 18 -8.31 -5.01 11.90
N SER A 19 -9.54 -5.54 11.99
CA SER A 19 -10.53 -5.38 10.93
C SER A 19 -10.92 -3.92 10.73
N ALA A 20 -11.34 -3.59 9.50
CA ALA A 20 -11.83 -2.26 9.17
C ALA A 20 -13.04 -1.87 10.03
N ASP A 21 -13.94 -2.81 10.32
CA ASP A 21 -15.11 -2.57 11.17
C ASP A 21 -14.70 -2.17 12.59
N LYS A 22 -13.72 -2.88 13.21
CA LYS A 22 -13.20 -2.50 14.53
C LYS A 22 -12.53 -1.12 14.51
N LEU A 23 -11.79 -0.80 13.44
CA LEU A 23 -11.17 0.51 13.28
C LEU A 23 -12.23 1.62 13.25
N LEU A 24 -13.27 1.42 12.43
CA LEU A 24 -14.38 2.36 12.26
C LEU A 24 -15.17 2.55 13.56
N ASP A 25 -15.54 1.45 14.23
CA ASP A 25 -16.40 1.49 15.41
C ASP A 25 -15.70 2.07 16.64
N LYS A 26 -14.40 1.81 16.80
CA LYS A 26 -13.67 2.18 18.03
C LYS A 26 -12.96 3.52 17.95
N TYR A 27 -12.32 3.82 16.81
CA TYR A 27 -11.35 4.92 16.74
C TYR A 27 -11.82 6.04 15.81
N VAL A 28 -12.58 5.75 14.76
CA VAL A 28 -12.99 6.78 13.79
C VAL A 28 -14.09 7.67 14.37
N VAL A 29 -13.82 8.97 14.41
CA VAL A 29 -14.74 9.97 14.96
C VAL A 29 -15.56 10.63 13.87
N ARG A 30 -14.95 10.88 12.71
CA ARG A 30 -15.59 11.53 11.56
C ARG A 30 -14.81 11.29 10.28
N ASN A 31 -15.46 11.56 9.16
CA ASN A 31 -14.83 11.57 7.85
C ASN A 31 -14.44 12.99 7.44
N ILE A 32 -13.29 13.13 6.78
CA ILE A 32 -12.72 14.39 6.29
C ILE A 32 -12.56 14.30 4.77
N SER A 33 -12.78 15.43 4.11
CA SER A 33 -12.57 15.61 2.67
C SER A 33 -11.19 16.20 2.39
N CYS A 34 -10.49 15.71 1.36
CA CYS A 34 -9.26 16.38 0.88
C CYS A 34 -9.54 17.77 0.30
N SER A 35 -10.72 17.99 -0.26
CA SER A 35 -11.17 19.27 -0.82
C SER A 35 -12.67 19.44 -0.63
N VAL A 36 -13.15 20.68 -0.62
CA VAL A 36 -14.56 21.04 -0.44
C VAL A 36 -15.50 20.38 -1.47
N ASN A 37 -14.96 19.98 -2.62
CA ASN A 37 -15.71 19.37 -3.72
C ASN A 37 -15.55 17.85 -3.80
N CYS A 38 -14.84 17.21 -2.87
CA CYS A 38 -14.69 15.76 -2.87
C CYS A 38 -15.95 15.11 -2.24
N PRO A 39 -16.78 14.35 -2.99
CA PRO A 39 -17.96 13.73 -2.43
C PRO A 39 -17.66 12.43 -1.66
N LEU A 40 -16.42 11.93 -1.70
CA LEU A 40 -16.06 10.64 -1.13
C LEU A 40 -15.76 10.71 0.37
N ASN A 41 -15.16 11.81 0.84
CA ASN A 41 -14.75 11.98 2.24
C ASN A 41 -14.02 10.76 2.82
N CYS A 42 -13.10 10.17 2.05
CA CYS A 42 -12.48 8.89 2.40
C CYS A 42 -11.51 8.95 3.59
N CYS A 43 -11.10 10.14 4.01
CA CYS A 43 -10.17 10.29 5.11
C CYS A 43 -10.89 10.06 6.43
N HIS A 44 -10.62 8.95 7.11
CA HIS A 44 -11.11 8.72 8.46
C HIS A 44 -10.25 9.51 9.46
N TRP A 45 -10.85 10.42 10.22
CA TRP A 45 -10.22 11.03 11.39
C TRP A 45 -10.41 10.12 12.58
N TRP A 46 -9.30 9.71 13.19
CA TRP A 46 -9.29 8.75 14.29
C TRP A 46 -8.66 9.34 15.54
N GLU A 47 -9.09 8.82 16.69
CA GLU A 47 -8.60 9.20 18.01
C GLU A 47 -8.47 7.95 18.90
N ILE A 48 -7.34 7.82 19.59
CA ILE A 48 -7.12 6.79 20.61
C ILE A 48 -7.49 7.38 21.97
N ARG A 49 -8.48 6.80 22.63
CA ARG A 49 -9.08 7.37 23.86
C ARG A 49 -8.46 6.84 25.15
N ASP A 50 -8.00 5.59 25.12
CA ASP A 50 -7.52 4.85 26.28
C ASP A 50 -6.20 4.14 25.95
N GLY A 51 -5.57 3.53 26.95
CA GLY A 51 -4.35 2.74 26.75
C GLY A 51 -3.05 3.57 26.67
N PRO A 52 -1.93 2.95 26.27
CA PRO A 52 -0.60 3.58 26.29
C PRO A 52 -0.44 4.73 25.30
N TYR A 53 -1.28 4.76 24.25
CA TYR A 53 -1.26 5.78 23.19
C TYR A 53 -2.46 6.74 23.30
N ALA A 54 -3.11 6.80 24.47
CA ALA A 54 -4.25 7.68 24.71
C ALA A 54 -3.93 9.15 24.40
N GLY A 55 -4.85 9.83 23.72
CA GLY A 55 -4.72 11.23 23.30
C GLY A 55 -4.07 11.40 21.93
N GLU A 56 -3.58 10.33 21.31
CA GLU A 56 -3.17 10.39 19.91
C GLU A 56 -4.36 10.47 18.97
N ALA A 57 -4.20 11.28 17.93
CA ALA A 57 -5.18 11.46 16.87
C ALA A 57 -4.46 11.59 15.54
N GLY A 58 -5.17 11.26 14.47
CA GLY A 58 -4.62 11.35 13.14
C GLY A 58 -5.68 11.25 12.06
N ALA A 59 -5.22 11.45 10.84
CA ALA A 59 -6.04 11.39 9.65
C ALA A 59 -5.63 10.18 8.82
N LYS A 60 -6.60 9.58 8.11
CA LYS A 60 -6.38 8.70 6.96
C LYS A 60 -5.56 7.44 7.32
N PRO A 61 -6.11 6.52 8.15
CA PRO A 61 -5.54 5.21 8.37
C PRO A 61 -5.73 4.39 7.11
N GLU A 62 -4.75 4.49 6.21
CA GLU A 62 -4.80 3.83 4.91
C GLU A 62 -4.54 2.34 5.04
N TYR A 63 -5.16 1.56 4.15
CA TYR A 63 -4.91 0.13 4.04
C TYR A 63 -3.41 -0.20 3.99
N ILE A 64 -2.62 0.63 3.29
CA ILE A 64 -1.18 0.41 3.16
C ILE A 64 -0.48 0.51 4.51
N VAL A 65 -0.92 1.38 5.41
CA VAL A 65 -0.31 1.55 6.74
C VAL A 65 -0.70 0.38 7.65
N ILE A 66 -1.97 -0.05 7.62
CA ILE A 66 -2.42 -1.25 8.34
C ILE A 66 -1.66 -2.50 7.88
N ASN A 67 -1.33 -2.57 6.59
CA ASN A 67 -0.54 -3.67 6.05
C ASN A 67 0.95 -3.53 6.43
N SER A 68 1.63 -2.48 5.98
CA SER A 68 3.09 -2.28 6.12
C SER A 68 3.57 -2.15 7.56
N MET A 69 2.82 -1.46 8.42
CA MET A 69 3.16 -1.26 9.84
C MET A 69 2.39 -2.22 10.77
N GLY A 70 1.61 -3.13 10.20
CA GLY A 70 0.79 -4.09 10.94
C GLY A 70 1.09 -5.52 10.50
N ILE A 71 0.28 -6.00 9.54
CA ILE A 71 0.27 -7.39 9.07
C ILE A 71 1.64 -7.86 8.57
N HIS A 72 2.33 -7.00 7.80
CA HIS A 72 3.65 -7.26 7.24
C HIS A 72 4.71 -7.50 8.32
N LEU A 73 4.52 -6.89 9.51
CA LEU A 73 5.39 -7.01 10.68
C LEU A 73 4.88 -8.01 11.71
N GLY A 74 3.73 -8.65 11.46
CA GLY A 74 3.10 -9.58 12.40
C GLY A 74 2.39 -8.91 13.59
N VAL A 75 2.07 -7.62 13.51
CA VAL A 75 1.37 -6.86 14.55
C VAL A 75 -0.14 -6.93 14.35
N ASN A 76 -0.88 -7.26 15.42
CA ASN A 76 -2.35 -7.34 15.44
C ASN A 76 -3.00 -6.31 16.40
N ASN A 77 -2.29 -5.24 16.75
CA ASN A 77 -2.79 -4.19 17.64
C ASN A 77 -3.06 -2.90 16.86
N LEU A 78 -4.34 -2.50 16.75
CA LEU A 78 -4.73 -1.27 16.03
C LEU A 78 -4.13 0.00 16.64
N GLU A 79 -4.09 0.13 17.97
CA GLU A 79 -3.56 1.34 18.62
C GLU A 79 -2.07 1.50 18.32
N ALA A 80 -1.30 0.40 18.36
CA ALA A 80 0.10 0.40 17.98
C ALA A 80 0.30 0.78 16.50
N ILE A 81 -0.51 0.24 15.60
CA ILE A 81 -0.45 0.57 14.16
C ILE A 81 -0.77 2.06 13.91
N LEU A 82 -1.79 2.59 14.58
CA LEU A 82 -2.15 4.02 14.51
C LEU A 82 -1.05 4.90 15.12
N HIS A 83 -0.40 4.46 16.20
CA HIS A 83 0.77 5.12 16.75
C HIS A 83 1.94 5.13 15.75
N PHE A 84 2.24 4.00 15.11
CA PHE A 84 3.27 3.92 14.07
C PHE A 84 2.97 4.85 12.89
N GLN A 85 1.71 4.92 12.46
CA GLN A 85 1.27 5.89 11.46
C GLN A 85 1.63 7.32 11.87
N ASN A 86 1.35 7.69 13.11
CA ASN A 86 1.68 9.01 13.63
C ASN A 86 3.19 9.26 13.61
N LEU A 87 4.01 8.28 13.97
CA LEU A 87 5.46 8.40 13.91
C LEU A 87 5.97 8.61 12.49
N VAL A 88 5.58 7.76 11.53
CA VAL A 88 6.05 7.88 10.14
C VAL A 88 5.57 9.20 9.52
N ASN A 89 4.34 9.64 9.81
CA ASN A 89 3.83 10.94 9.36
C ASN A 89 4.61 12.10 9.99
N ARG A 90 4.88 12.07 11.29
CA ARG A 90 5.62 13.13 11.99
C ARG A 90 7.07 13.25 11.51
N TYR A 91 7.70 12.12 11.18
CA TYR A 91 9.08 12.10 10.69
C TYR A 91 9.19 12.21 9.16
N GLY A 92 8.07 12.24 8.44
CA GLY A 92 8.07 12.33 6.98
C GLY A 92 8.64 11.09 6.29
N LEU A 93 8.38 9.91 6.86
CA LEU A 93 8.82 8.62 6.35
C LEU A 93 7.71 7.95 5.54
N ASP A 94 8.09 7.22 4.50
CA ASP A 94 7.17 6.32 3.80
C ASP A 94 6.92 5.07 4.66
N SER A 95 5.64 4.81 5.00
CA SER A 95 5.24 3.64 5.79
C SER A 95 5.63 2.33 5.13
N THR A 96 5.55 2.25 3.80
CA THR A 96 5.84 1.02 3.06
C THR A 96 7.32 0.68 3.13
N GLU A 97 8.20 1.60 2.72
CA GLU A 97 9.65 1.40 2.81
C GLU A 97 10.12 1.19 4.25
N THR A 98 9.55 1.94 5.21
CA THR A 98 9.90 1.78 6.63
C THR A 98 9.47 0.41 7.15
N GLY A 99 8.23 0.00 6.87
CA GLY A 99 7.69 -1.30 7.26
C GLY A 99 8.46 -2.46 6.61
N THR A 100 8.77 -2.39 5.31
CA THR A 100 9.57 -3.43 4.65
C THR A 100 11.01 -3.48 5.15
N GLY A 101 11.61 -2.33 5.45
CA GLY A 101 12.93 -2.28 6.11
C GLY A 101 12.95 -3.00 7.46
N ILE A 102 11.94 -2.77 8.30
CA ILE A 102 11.82 -3.43 9.61
C ILE A 102 11.49 -4.92 9.42
N GLY A 103 10.60 -5.26 8.49
CA GLY A 103 10.24 -6.64 8.17
C GLY A 103 11.43 -7.46 7.68
N LEU A 104 12.34 -6.85 6.91
CA LEU A 104 13.61 -7.46 6.53
C LEU A 104 14.45 -7.81 7.76
N LEU A 105 14.60 -6.89 8.73
CA LEU A 105 15.36 -7.15 9.96
C LEU A 105 14.76 -8.32 10.74
N MET A 106 13.44 -8.36 10.88
CA MET A 106 12.74 -9.44 11.57
C MET A 106 12.93 -10.80 10.87
N GLU A 107 12.90 -10.83 9.53
CA GLU A 107 13.16 -12.06 8.79
C GLU A 107 14.63 -12.50 8.89
N LEU A 108 15.59 -11.59 8.77
CA LEU A 108 17.00 -11.92 8.91
C LEU A 108 17.32 -12.44 10.32
N TRP A 109 16.69 -11.86 11.34
CA TRP A 109 16.79 -12.31 12.73
C TRP A 109 16.19 -13.70 12.92
N GLN A 110 14.95 -13.92 12.46
CA GLN A 110 14.27 -15.23 12.50
C GLN A 110 15.11 -16.34 11.85
N ARG A 111 15.84 -16.01 10.78
CA ARG A 111 16.71 -16.95 10.04
C ARG A 111 18.10 -17.12 10.66
N GLY A 112 18.44 -16.38 11.72
CA GLY A 112 19.76 -16.38 12.35
C GLY A 112 20.86 -15.79 11.46
N ILE A 113 20.51 -14.95 10.48
CA ILE A 113 21.46 -14.31 9.57
C ILE A 113 22.07 -13.06 10.22
N ILE A 114 21.27 -12.34 11.01
CA ILE A 114 21.74 -11.29 11.92
C ILE A 114 21.49 -11.73 13.36
N THR A 115 22.28 -11.17 14.27
CA THR A 115 22.31 -11.51 15.69
C THR A 115 22.28 -10.26 16.56
N GLU A 116 22.33 -10.42 17.88
CA GLU A 116 22.43 -9.31 18.84
C GLU A 116 23.63 -8.40 18.54
N ASN A 117 24.72 -8.94 18.01
CA ASN A 117 25.91 -8.17 17.65
C ASN A 117 25.66 -7.20 16.49
N ASP A 118 24.71 -7.51 15.60
CA ASP A 118 24.39 -6.70 14.43
C ASP A 118 23.31 -5.65 14.73
N THR A 119 22.66 -5.76 15.90
CA THR A 119 21.42 -5.06 16.25
C THR A 119 21.52 -4.29 17.56
N ASP A 120 22.74 -4.04 18.04
CA ASP A 120 23.02 -3.37 19.31
C ASP A 120 22.34 -4.06 20.52
N GLY A 121 22.27 -5.39 20.51
CA GLY A 121 21.64 -6.20 21.56
C GLY A 121 20.12 -6.31 21.47
N VAL A 122 19.50 -5.89 20.37
CA VAL A 122 18.04 -5.87 20.21
C VAL A 122 17.55 -7.09 19.41
N SER A 123 16.65 -7.89 19.99
CA SER A 123 15.97 -8.97 19.29
C SER A 123 14.88 -8.44 18.36
N TYR A 124 14.94 -8.77 17.07
CA TYR A 124 13.92 -8.38 16.08
C TYR A 124 12.88 -9.48 15.90
N GLU A 125 12.14 -9.77 16.96
CA GLU A 125 11.05 -10.75 16.91
C GLU A 125 9.82 -10.18 16.19
N TRP A 126 9.09 -11.05 15.46
CA TRP A 126 7.87 -10.65 14.78
C TRP A 126 6.82 -10.09 15.75
N GLY A 127 6.25 -8.95 15.41
CA GLY A 127 5.18 -8.32 16.19
C GLY A 127 5.62 -7.56 17.43
N ASP A 128 6.93 -7.41 17.70
CA ASP A 128 7.42 -6.61 18.82
C ASP A 128 7.21 -5.11 18.55
N VAL A 129 6.17 -4.57 19.20
CA VAL A 129 5.75 -3.18 19.05
C VAL A 129 6.83 -2.18 19.49
N ASN A 130 7.58 -2.48 20.56
CA ASN A 130 8.57 -1.56 21.10
C ASN A 130 9.79 -1.48 20.17
N VAL A 131 10.21 -2.62 19.62
CA VAL A 131 11.31 -2.69 18.65
C VAL A 131 10.92 -1.93 17.38
N ILE A 132 9.72 -2.14 16.84
CA ILE A 132 9.23 -1.39 15.67
C ILE A 132 9.25 0.12 15.93
N GLU A 133 8.71 0.55 17.08
CA GLU A 133 8.65 1.97 17.46
C GLU A 133 10.04 2.62 17.52
N ASP A 134 10.99 1.94 18.18
CA ASP A 134 12.37 2.41 18.30
C ASP A 134 13.09 2.42 16.94
N THR A 135 12.88 1.40 16.10
CA THR A 135 13.49 1.35 14.77
C THR A 135 12.98 2.48 13.87
N VAL A 136 11.68 2.82 13.91
CA VAL A 136 11.14 3.98 13.17
C VAL A 136 11.87 5.27 13.57
N LYS A 137 12.09 5.49 14.87
CA LYS A 137 12.85 6.65 15.38
C LYS A 137 14.31 6.59 14.94
N LYS A 138 14.96 5.42 15.03
CA LYS A 138 16.35 5.22 14.58
C LYS A 138 16.51 5.50 13.08
N VAL A 139 15.54 5.14 12.24
CA VAL A 139 15.52 5.48 10.81
C VAL A 139 15.45 6.99 10.62
N ALA A 140 14.48 7.65 11.24
CA ALA A 140 14.29 9.10 11.14
C ALA A 140 15.55 9.90 11.53
N PHE A 141 16.26 9.44 12.55
CA PHE A 141 17.47 10.11 13.06
C PHE A 141 18.78 9.49 12.58
N ARG A 142 18.74 8.52 11.65
CA ARG A 142 19.90 7.77 11.15
C ARG A 142 20.84 7.26 12.25
N ARG A 143 20.29 6.53 13.24
CA ARG A 143 21.04 5.99 14.39
C ARG A 143 21.15 4.46 14.31
N GLY A 144 22.33 3.93 14.59
CA GLY A 144 22.60 2.49 14.59
C GLY A 144 22.10 1.82 13.30
N ILE A 145 21.38 0.71 13.46
CA ILE A 145 20.75 -0.02 12.35
C ILE A 145 19.76 0.81 11.52
N GLY A 146 19.13 1.83 12.11
CA GLY A 146 18.28 2.76 11.38
C GLY A 146 19.03 3.59 10.34
N SER A 147 20.34 3.83 10.53
CA SER A 147 21.16 4.47 9.50
C SER A 147 21.32 3.61 8.25
N LEU A 148 21.29 2.27 8.38
CA LEU A 148 21.34 1.37 7.23
C LEU A 148 20.03 1.39 6.47
N LEU A 149 18.90 1.25 7.19
CA LEU A 149 17.55 1.29 6.61
C LEU A 149 17.23 2.64 5.94
N ALA A 150 17.77 3.74 6.44
CA ALA A 150 17.58 5.07 5.85
C ALA A 150 18.22 5.26 4.45
N ASP A 151 19.02 4.31 3.97
CA ASP A 151 19.54 4.28 2.60
C ASP A 151 18.64 3.46 1.64
N GLY A 152 17.52 2.93 2.14
CA GLY A 152 16.58 2.07 1.42
C GLY A 152 16.81 0.59 1.69
N THR A 153 15.73 -0.19 1.63
CA THR A 153 15.70 -1.60 2.07
C THR A 153 16.71 -2.48 1.32
N VAL A 154 16.84 -2.31 0.00
CA VAL A 154 17.79 -3.09 -0.82
C VAL A 154 19.25 -2.75 -0.46
N ALA A 155 19.54 -1.47 -0.22
CA ALA A 155 20.89 -1.04 0.16
C ALA A 155 21.25 -1.54 1.57
N ALA A 156 20.29 -1.48 2.50
CA ALA A 156 20.44 -2.01 3.84
C ALA A 156 20.72 -3.52 3.82
N ALA A 157 19.93 -4.30 3.06
CA ALA A 157 20.10 -5.75 2.95
C ALA A 157 21.54 -6.13 2.56
N ARG A 158 22.08 -5.50 1.52
CA ARG A 158 23.46 -5.75 1.04
C ARG A 158 24.53 -5.43 2.07
N LYS A 159 24.28 -4.47 2.97
CA LYS A 159 25.20 -4.10 4.05
C LYS A 159 25.07 -5.01 5.27
N LEU A 160 23.87 -5.55 5.53
CA LEU A 160 23.58 -6.39 6.69
C LEU A 160 24.19 -7.78 6.56
N ALA A 161 24.01 -8.44 5.42
CA ALA A 161 24.61 -9.75 5.18
C ALA A 161 24.70 -10.06 3.68
N THR A 162 25.73 -10.82 3.30
CA THR A 162 25.92 -11.29 1.93
C THR A 162 24.70 -12.09 1.45
N GLY A 163 24.06 -11.64 0.37
CA GLY A 163 22.92 -12.30 -0.23
C GLY A 163 21.58 -12.04 0.47
N ALA A 164 21.52 -11.12 1.44
CA ALA A 164 20.28 -10.77 2.13
C ALA A 164 19.28 -10.02 1.22
N GLU A 165 19.74 -9.44 0.11
CA GLU A 165 18.87 -8.78 -0.87
C GLU A 165 17.80 -9.70 -1.48
N LYS A 166 18.00 -11.02 -1.43
CA LYS A 166 17.01 -12.01 -1.88
C LYS A 166 15.73 -12.03 -1.02
N TYR A 167 15.79 -11.47 0.19
CA TYR A 167 14.65 -11.35 1.10
C TYR A 167 13.91 -10.01 0.94
N VAL A 168 14.31 -9.18 -0.01
CA VAL A 168 13.65 -7.91 -0.30
C VAL A 168 12.76 -8.06 -1.53
N CYS A 169 11.45 -8.07 -1.34
CA CYS A 169 10.48 -8.03 -2.43
C CYS A 169 10.37 -6.60 -3.00
N HIS A 170 11.03 -6.33 -4.12
CA HIS A 170 11.07 -5.00 -4.71
C HIS A 170 11.00 -5.01 -6.25
N SER A 171 10.69 -3.85 -6.83
CA SER A 171 10.89 -3.55 -8.25
C SER A 171 11.67 -2.24 -8.37
N LYS A 172 12.82 -2.28 -9.05
CA LYS A 172 13.72 -1.12 -9.27
C LYS A 172 14.16 -0.41 -7.98
N GLY A 173 14.28 -1.15 -6.87
CA GLY A 173 14.69 -0.64 -5.57
C GLY A 173 13.55 -0.17 -4.65
N MET A 174 12.33 0.01 -5.18
CA MET A 174 11.14 0.36 -4.39
C MET A 174 10.37 -0.91 -4.01
N THR A 175 9.94 -0.95 -2.76
CA THR A 175 9.22 -2.03 -2.10
C THR A 175 7.72 -1.75 -2.09
N GLU A 176 6.96 -2.81 -1.86
CA GLU A 176 5.51 -2.77 -1.68
C GLU A 176 5.14 -3.90 -0.72
N VAL A 177 3.97 -3.88 -0.08
CA VAL A 177 3.55 -4.90 0.89
C VAL A 177 2.28 -5.63 0.48
N GLU A 178 1.74 -5.37 -0.70
CA GLU A 178 0.65 -6.16 -1.27
C GLU A 178 1.13 -7.39 -2.03
N ASP A 179 0.60 -8.54 -1.64
CA ASP A 179 0.90 -9.79 -2.33
C ASP A 179 0.28 -9.86 -3.73
N VAL A 180 1.13 -10.17 -4.70
CA VAL A 180 0.77 -10.26 -6.13
C VAL A 180 0.87 -11.68 -6.70
N ARG A 181 1.18 -12.70 -5.89
CA ARG A 181 1.32 -14.09 -6.37
C ARG A 181 0.04 -14.61 -7.01
N GLY A 182 -1.13 -14.18 -6.52
CA GLY A 182 -2.44 -14.51 -7.06
C GLY A 182 -2.98 -13.54 -8.13
N PHE A 183 -2.23 -12.49 -8.49
CA PHE A 183 -2.73 -11.37 -9.30
C PHE A 183 -1.73 -11.00 -10.42
N PRO A 184 -1.72 -11.73 -11.57
CA PRO A 184 -0.78 -11.48 -12.66
C PRO A 184 -0.83 -10.07 -13.24
N HIS A 185 -1.99 -9.39 -13.23
CA HIS A 185 -2.08 -7.97 -13.60
C HIS A 185 -1.16 -7.12 -12.72
N TRP A 186 -1.24 -7.32 -11.41
CA TRP A 186 -0.53 -6.53 -10.41
C TRP A 186 0.96 -6.84 -10.42
N ALA A 187 1.33 -8.11 -10.55
CA ALA A 187 2.72 -8.53 -10.73
C ALA A 187 3.35 -7.86 -11.98
N LEU A 188 2.62 -7.83 -13.10
CA LEU A 188 3.06 -7.16 -14.31
C LEU A 188 3.18 -5.65 -14.11
N ALA A 189 2.16 -5.02 -13.50
CA ALA A 189 2.14 -3.59 -13.17
C ALA A 189 3.36 -3.16 -12.34
N TYR A 190 3.69 -3.90 -11.27
CA TYR A 190 4.85 -3.59 -10.42
C TYR A 190 6.16 -3.74 -11.18
N SER A 191 6.26 -4.77 -12.03
CA SER A 191 7.47 -5.05 -12.80
C SER A 191 7.79 -3.94 -13.80
N ILE A 192 6.77 -3.38 -14.47
CA ILE A 192 6.96 -2.37 -15.52
C ILE A 192 6.81 -0.92 -15.07
N SER A 193 6.23 -0.67 -13.89
CA SER A 193 6.04 0.68 -13.34
C SER A 193 7.32 1.52 -13.40
N THR A 194 7.17 2.76 -13.84
CA THR A 194 8.27 3.70 -14.09
C THR A 194 9.01 4.16 -12.83
N ARG A 195 8.40 4.03 -11.64
CA ARG A 195 9.00 4.46 -10.36
C ARG A 195 9.33 3.32 -9.39
N GLY A 196 9.19 2.06 -9.83
CA GLY A 196 9.37 0.88 -8.99
C GLY A 196 8.04 0.27 -8.55
N ALA A 197 8.04 -0.59 -7.52
CA ALA A 197 6.84 -1.29 -7.08
C ALA A 197 5.80 -0.28 -6.56
N ASP A 198 4.78 0.00 -7.36
CA ASP A 198 3.71 0.94 -7.03
C ASP A 198 2.40 0.47 -7.65
N HIS A 199 1.41 0.22 -6.80
CA HIS A 199 0.10 -0.20 -7.25
C HIS A 199 -0.74 0.88 -7.89
N LEU A 200 -0.48 2.15 -7.61
CA LEU A 200 -1.25 3.26 -8.16
C LEU A 200 -0.88 3.59 -9.61
N LYS A 201 0.24 3.07 -10.13
CA LYS A 201 0.61 3.28 -11.54
C LYS A 201 -0.25 2.52 -12.53
N ALA A 202 -0.69 1.32 -12.23
CA ALA A 202 -1.60 0.56 -13.09
C ALA A 202 -2.56 -0.27 -12.25
N HIS A 203 -3.32 0.44 -11.41
CA HIS A 203 -4.15 -0.13 -10.36
C HIS A 203 -5.25 -1.04 -10.90
N GLY A 204 -5.00 -2.36 -10.90
CA GLY A 204 -5.83 -3.38 -11.54
C GLY A 204 -7.11 -3.70 -10.79
N GLN A 205 -8.03 -2.76 -10.73
CA GLN A 205 -9.26 -2.90 -9.96
C GLN A 205 -10.35 -3.73 -10.63
N ILE A 206 -10.40 -3.67 -11.97
CA ILE A 206 -11.29 -4.55 -12.76
C ILE A 206 -10.98 -6.02 -12.43
N ASP A 207 -9.69 -6.32 -12.33
CA ASP A 207 -9.16 -7.62 -11.91
C ASP A 207 -9.50 -7.89 -10.42
N LYS A 208 -8.99 -7.07 -9.48
CA LYS A 208 -9.13 -7.34 -8.03
C LYS A 208 -10.57 -7.49 -7.54
N GLN A 209 -11.54 -6.88 -8.23
CA GLN A 209 -12.96 -6.96 -7.88
C GLN A 209 -13.75 -7.99 -8.71
N HIS A 210 -13.07 -8.84 -9.47
CA HIS A 210 -13.71 -9.90 -10.26
C HIS A 210 -14.73 -9.36 -11.29
N ARG A 211 -14.44 -8.21 -11.93
CA ARG A 211 -15.37 -7.49 -12.81
C ARG A 211 -15.27 -7.92 -14.28
N GLU A 212 -15.60 -9.18 -14.54
CA GLU A 212 -15.69 -9.74 -15.89
C GLU A 212 -16.66 -8.96 -16.80
N ASP A 213 -17.73 -8.42 -16.23
CA ASP A 213 -18.73 -7.58 -16.90
C ASP A 213 -18.14 -6.25 -17.43
N VAL A 214 -17.32 -5.57 -16.62
CA VAL A 214 -16.62 -4.35 -17.02
C VAL A 214 -15.51 -4.70 -18.00
N SER A 215 -14.81 -5.81 -17.77
CA SER A 215 -13.80 -6.33 -18.68
C SER A 215 -14.38 -6.58 -20.08
N GLN A 216 -15.52 -7.27 -20.17
CA GLN A 216 -16.20 -7.55 -21.43
C GLN A 216 -16.61 -6.26 -22.15
N ARG A 217 -17.09 -5.26 -21.40
CA ARG A 217 -17.51 -3.96 -21.95
C ARG A 217 -16.34 -3.17 -22.53
N ILE A 218 -15.20 -3.10 -21.83
CA ILE A 218 -14.07 -2.26 -22.21
C ILE A 218 -13.14 -2.97 -23.21
N PHE A 219 -12.86 -4.25 -22.96
CA PHE A 219 -11.83 -4.99 -23.69
C PHE A 219 -12.39 -6.01 -24.68
N GLY A 220 -13.72 -6.25 -24.66
CA GLY A 220 -14.37 -7.27 -25.47
C GLY A 220 -14.11 -8.71 -25.01
N VAL A 221 -13.47 -8.89 -23.85
CA VAL A 221 -13.13 -10.20 -23.26
C VAL A 221 -13.31 -10.15 -21.73
N PRO A 222 -13.67 -11.26 -21.06
CA PRO A 222 -13.85 -11.28 -19.61
C PRO A 222 -12.52 -11.44 -18.84
N ASP A 223 -11.49 -12.02 -19.46
CA ASP A 223 -10.26 -12.48 -18.80
C ASP A 223 -9.49 -11.40 -18.03
N VAL A 224 -9.58 -10.12 -18.44
CA VAL A 224 -8.92 -9.03 -17.71
C VAL A 224 -9.55 -8.86 -16.32
N GLY A 225 -10.85 -9.13 -16.18
CA GLY A 225 -11.56 -9.11 -14.91
C GLY A 225 -11.43 -10.36 -14.06
N ILE A 226 -10.79 -11.43 -14.55
CA ILE A 226 -10.57 -12.67 -13.78
C ILE A 226 -9.21 -12.59 -13.08
N PRO A 227 -9.10 -12.53 -11.75
CA PRO A 227 -7.84 -12.23 -11.10
C PRO A 227 -6.68 -13.15 -11.43
N THR A 228 -6.92 -14.46 -11.45
CA THR A 228 -5.89 -15.48 -11.65
C THR A 228 -5.56 -15.73 -13.11
N SER A 229 -6.31 -15.13 -14.05
CA SER A 229 -6.04 -15.32 -15.48
C SER A 229 -4.73 -14.63 -15.87
N THR A 230 -3.94 -15.28 -16.72
CA THR A 230 -2.78 -14.66 -17.36
C THR A 230 -3.14 -14.06 -18.73
N ARG A 231 -4.33 -14.37 -19.25
CA ARG A 231 -4.74 -13.95 -20.60
C ARG A 231 -5.11 -12.48 -20.61
N TYR A 232 -4.67 -11.78 -21.64
CA TYR A 232 -4.99 -10.38 -21.92
C TYR A 232 -4.62 -9.36 -20.82
N LYS A 233 -3.88 -9.76 -19.76
CA LYS A 233 -3.49 -8.85 -18.68
C LYS A 233 -2.64 -7.67 -19.13
N GLY A 234 -1.83 -7.82 -20.18
CA GLY A 234 -1.13 -6.69 -20.80
C GLY A 234 -2.07 -5.59 -21.30
N LYS A 235 -3.26 -5.93 -21.82
CA LYS A 235 -4.29 -4.94 -22.21
C LYS A 235 -4.82 -4.21 -20.97
N GLY A 236 -5.09 -4.96 -19.91
CA GLY A 236 -5.52 -4.42 -18.62
C GLY A 236 -4.49 -3.45 -18.04
N VAL A 237 -3.23 -3.87 -17.93
CA VAL A 237 -2.15 -3.05 -17.36
C VAL A 237 -1.96 -1.78 -18.16
N LYS A 238 -1.86 -1.87 -19.50
CA LYS A 238 -1.75 -0.69 -20.36
C LYS A 238 -2.90 0.29 -20.13
N TYR A 239 -4.14 -0.21 -20.13
CA TYR A 239 -5.31 0.64 -19.90
C TYR A 239 -5.27 1.35 -18.55
N HIS A 240 -4.92 0.65 -17.47
CA HIS A 240 -4.85 1.26 -16.14
C HIS A 240 -3.66 2.20 -15.99
N GLU A 241 -2.56 1.97 -16.70
CA GLU A 241 -1.41 2.87 -16.75
C GLU A 241 -1.74 4.19 -17.46
N ASP A 242 -2.36 4.11 -18.64
CA ASP A 242 -2.83 5.27 -19.40
C ASP A 242 -3.88 6.05 -18.57
N LEU A 243 -4.78 5.34 -17.88
CA LEU A 243 -5.81 5.94 -17.02
C LEU A 243 -5.16 6.66 -15.84
N ALA A 244 -4.20 6.03 -15.16
CA ALA A 244 -3.48 6.64 -14.05
C ALA A 244 -2.69 7.87 -14.52
N ALA A 245 -2.02 7.81 -15.67
CA ALA A 245 -1.29 8.94 -16.23
C ALA A 245 -2.22 10.12 -16.50
N MET A 246 -3.33 9.88 -17.21
CA MET A 246 -4.33 10.91 -17.50
C MET A 246 -4.88 11.55 -16.21
N VAL A 247 -5.27 10.73 -15.24
CA VAL A 247 -5.86 11.22 -13.97
C VAL A 247 -4.88 12.05 -13.17
N ASN A 248 -3.63 11.61 -13.08
CA ASN A 248 -2.57 12.36 -12.41
C ASN A 248 -2.30 13.69 -13.12
N SER A 249 -2.33 13.72 -14.46
CA SER A 249 -2.17 14.95 -15.24
C SER A 249 -3.33 15.93 -15.07
N LEU A 250 -4.56 15.44 -14.85
CA LEU A 250 -5.73 16.26 -14.58
C LEU A 250 -5.80 16.79 -13.14
N GLY A 251 -4.93 16.32 -12.25
CA GLY A 251 -4.98 16.66 -10.82
C GLY A 251 -6.22 16.09 -10.11
N ILE A 252 -6.83 15.05 -10.68
CA ILE A 252 -8.00 14.38 -10.10
C ILE A 252 -7.50 13.24 -9.20
N CYS A 253 -8.18 13.04 -8.06
CA CYS A 253 -7.84 11.95 -7.16
C CYS A 253 -8.03 10.58 -7.84
N ALA A 254 -7.02 9.71 -7.77
CA ALA A 254 -7.11 8.34 -8.30
C ALA A 254 -8.27 7.54 -7.69
N PHE A 255 -8.62 7.78 -6.43
CA PHE A 255 -9.77 7.12 -5.78
C PHE A 255 -11.10 7.46 -6.44
N ASN A 256 -11.26 8.69 -6.97
CA ASN A 256 -12.46 9.05 -7.72
C ASN A 256 -12.61 8.14 -8.95
N VAL A 257 -11.52 7.94 -9.68
CA VAL A 257 -11.50 7.10 -10.89
C VAL A 257 -11.70 5.65 -10.52
N ILE A 258 -10.97 5.15 -9.53
CA ILE A 258 -11.13 3.78 -9.02
C ILE A 258 -12.58 3.53 -8.60
N SER A 259 -13.18 4.37 -7.77
CA SER A 259 -14.56 4.18 -7.30
C SER A 259 -15.60 4.34 -8.42
N LEU A 260 -15.41 5.28 -9.34
CA LEU A 260 -16.38 5.55 -10.41
C LEU A 260 -16.25 4.60 -11.61
N SER A 261 -15.06 4.12 -11.93
CA SER A 261 -14.82 3.10 -12.97
C SER A 261 -15.35 1.71 -12.55
N LEU A 262 -15.77 1.55 -11.30
CA LEU A 262 -16.21 0.27 -10.72
C LEU A 262 -17.66 0.27 -10.26
N LYS A 263 -18.50 1.21 -10.70
CA LYS A 263 -19.93 1.18 -10.32
C LYS A 263 -20.55 -0.19 -10.59
N LYS A 264 -21.44 -0.62 -9.68
CA LYS A 264 -22.18 -1.89 -9.79
C LYS A 264 -22.88 -2.06 -11.15
N ASN A 265 -23.24 -0.95 -11.79
CA ASN A 265 -23.74 -0.94 -13.15
C ASN A 265 -22.61 -0.50 -14.12
N PRO A 266 -22.10 -1.39 -14.98
CA PRO A 266 -21.10 -1.07 -16.01
C PRO A 266 -21.48 0.10 -16.91
N LYS A 267 -22.78 0.34 -17.13
CA LYS A 267 -23.27 1.47 -17.94
C LYS A 267 -23.07 2.83 -17.29
N ARG A 268 -22.86 2.87 -15.98
CA ARG A 268 -22.64 4.09 -15.21
C ARG A 268 -21.18 4.25 -14.77
N ALA A 269 -20.34 3.26 -15.09
CA ALA A 269 -18.93 3.32 -14.82
C ALA A 269 -18.28 4.40 -15.68
N VAL A 270 -17.47 5.25 -15.04
CA VAL A 270 -16.80 6.39 -15.68
C VAL A 270 -15.43 5.92 -16.15
N HIS A 271 -15.09 6.17 -17.40
CA HIS A 271 -13.85 5.74 -18.05
C HIS A 271 -13.18 6.89 -18.81
N MET A 272 -12.07 6.62 -19.51
CA MET A 272 -11.33 7.63 -20.29
C MET A 272 -12.21 8.55 -21.16
N PRO A 273 -13.25 8.05 -21.89
CA PRO A 273 -14.10 8.93 -22.69
C PRO A 273 -14.86 10.00 -21.89
N ASP A 274 -15.27 9.67 -20.67
CA ASP A 274 -15.94 10.61 -19.79
C ASP A 274 -14.97 11.69 -19.31
N TYR A 275 -13.72 11.32 -18.99
CA TYR A 275 -12.69 12.28 -18.61
C TYR A 275 -12.28 13.19 -19.78
N ALA A 276 -12.20 12.68 -21.01
CA ALA A 276 -11.98 13.50 -22.20
C ALA A 276 -13.12 14.52 -22.42
N SER A 277 -14.36 14.10 -22.16
CA SER A 277 -15.54 14.97 -22.23
C SER A 277 -15.52 16.05 -21.15
N ILE A 278 -15.19 15.68 -19.90
CA ILE A 278 -15.04 16.62 -18.78
C ILE A 278 -13.93 17.63 -19.08
N PHE A 279 -12.77 17.17 -19.54
CA PHE A 279 -11.65 18.04 -19.91
C PHE A 279 -12.06 19.03 -20.99
N SER A 280 -12.73 18.56 -22.04
CA SER A 280 -13.20 19.43 -23.13
C SER A 280 -14.21 20.47 -22.64
N ALA A 281 -15.13 20.08 -21.76
CA ALA A 281 -16.15 20.97 -21.21
C ALA A 281 -15.53 22.05 -20.30
N VAL A 282 -14.50 21.71 -19.52
CA VAL A 282 -13.86 22.65 -18.58
C VAL A 282 -12.88 23.58 -19.28
N THR A 283 -12.11 23.08 -20.26
CA THR A 283 -11.01 23.84 -20.88
C THR A 283 -11.38 24.49 -22.21
N GLY A 284 -12.44 24.02 -22.87
CA GLY A 284 -12.77 24.36 -24.26
C GLY A 284 -11.89 23.68 -25.31
N ILE A 285 -10.88 22.91 -24.90
CA ILE A 285 -9.99 22.17 -25.81
C ILE A 285 -10.67 20.84 -26.17
N LYS A 286 -10.93 20.60 -27.46
CA LYS A 286 -11.49 19.32 -27.92
C LYS A 286 -10.52 18.18 -27.65
N MET A 287 -10.97 17.21 -26.86
CA MET A 287 -10.24 15.98 -26.53
C MET A 287 -11.08 14.75 -26.89
N SER A 288 -10.44 13.74 -27.47
CA SER A 288 -11.04 12.43 -27.71
C SER A 288 -10.43 11.39 -26.76
N PRO A 289 -11.11 10.25 -26.52
CA PRO A 289 -10.58 9.16 -25.72
C PRO A 289 -9.33 8.51 -26.33
#